data_AF-A0A4U7CY57-F1
#
_entry.id   AF-A0A4U7CY57-F1
#
_cell.length_a   1.000
_cell.length_b   1.000
_cell.length_c   1.000
_cell.angle_alpha   90.00
_cell.angle_beta   90.00
_cell.angle_gamma   90.00
#
_symmetry.space_group_name_H-M   'P 1'
#
loop_
_entity.id
_entity.type
_entity.pdbx_description
1 polymer ?
#
loop_
_entity_poly.entity_id
_entity_poly.type
_entity_poly.pdbx_seq_one_letter_code
_entity_poly.pdbx_strand_id
1 'polypeptide(L)'
;MDTNEDLQSLIHNSNKSKEELIIEIEKLTEFGLTKKEAIESIERKYGLTEASTEYVEDPPPENSLHDLKTPPDTETTSSDEDTTHLSDFQLQINNEYPENWDKLRRQAYVRDNYECKNCGVTGGIKGDVELHAHHIVPLSSNGNNTISNLATLCRTCHSLIHDHMDE
;
A
#
# COMPACT_ATOMS: atom_id res chain seq x y z
N MET A 1 -6.58 -27.99 -3.39
CA MET A 1 -6.22 -27.40 -4.68
C MET A 1 -4.85 -27.93 -5.01
N ASP A 2 -4.78 -28.77 -6.04
CA ASP A 2 -3.59 -29.56 -6.37
C ASP A 2 -2.66 -28.71 -7.23
N THR A 3 -1.49 -28.35 -6.69
CA THR A 3 -0.51 -27.44 -7.33
C THR A 3 -0.04 -27.90 -8.72
N ASN A 4 -0.29 -29.16 -9.09
CA ASN A 4 0.03 -29.70 -10.40
C ASN A 4 -0.96 -29.26 -11.49
N GLU A 5 -2.23 -29.02 -11.15
CA GLU A 5 -3.28 -28.64 -12.10
C GLU A 5 -3.14 -27.15 -12.48
N ASP A 6 -2.90 -26.30 -11.48
CA ASP A 6 -2.65 -24.86 -11.67
C ASP A 6 -1.41 -24.59 -12.54
N LEU A 7 -0.35 -25.40 -12.38
CA LEU A 7 0.88 -25.25 -13.18
C LEU A 7 0.68 -25.63 -14.65
N GLN A 8 -0.17 -26.62 -14.95
CA GLN A 8 -0.47 -27.03 -16.33
C GLN A 8 -1.30 -25.97 -17.06
N SER A 9 -2.25 -25.32 -16.36
CA SER A 9 -2.99 -24.17 -16.89
C SER A 9 -2.08 -22.98 -17.21
N LEU A 10 -1.14 -22.67 -16.31
CA LEU A 10 -0.14 -21.63 -16.52
C LEU A 10 0.74 -21.88 -17.74
N ILE A 11 1.21 -23.12 -17.95
CA ILE A 11 2.04 -23.49 -19.11
C ILE A 11 1.27 -23.29 -20.42
N HIS A 12 0.00 -23.70 -20.46
CA HIS A 12 -0.80 -23.62 -21.69
C HIS A 12 -1.06 -22.17 -22.11
N ASN A 13 -1.28 -21.27 -21.16
CA ASN A 13 -1.77 -19.92 -21.45
C ASN A 13 -0.66 -18.86 -21.54
N SER A 14 0.54 -19.09 -20.99
CA SER A 14 1.63 -18.09 -20.92
C SER A 14 2.70 -18.17 -22.01
N ASN A 15 2.67 -19.21 -22.86
CA ASN A 15 3.77 -19.57 -23.77
C ASN A 15 5.15 -19.75 -23.08
N LYS A 16 5.18 -19.98 -21.76
CA LYS A 16 6.40 -20.21 -20.97
C LYS A 16 6.66 -21.70 -20.75
N SER A 17 7.93 -22.08 -20.67
CA SER A 17 8.29 -23.43 -20.26
C SER A 17 7.95 -23.65 -18.79
N LYS A 18 7.73 -24.92 -18.41
CA LYS A 18 7.49 -25.31 -17.02
C LYS A 18 8.60 -24.82 -16.09
N GLU A 19 9.85 -24.90 -16.55
CA GLU A 19 11.04 -24.49 -15.81
C GLU A 19 11.06 -22.97 -15.57
N GLU A 20 10.65 -22.16 -16.55
CA GLU A 20 10.58 -20.70 -16.39
C GLU A 20 9.55 -20.29 -15.32
N LEU A 21 8.39 -20.95 -15.32
CA LEU A 21 7.33 -20.70 -14.33
C LEU A 21 7.74 -21.16 -12.93
N ILE A 22 8.45 -22.29 -12.81
CA ILE A 22 8.97 -22.76 -11.53
C ILE A 22 9.97 -21.75 -10.95
N ILE A 23 10.90 -21.25 -11.76
CA ILE A 23 11.87 -20.23 -11.32
C ILE A 23 11.16 -18.96 -10.85
N GLU A 24 10.10 -18.53 -11.56
CA GLU A 24 9.34 -17.34 -11.22
C GLU A 24 8.54 -17.53 -9.92
N ILE A 25 7.95 -18.72 -9.71
CA ILE A 25 7.29 -19.09 -8.45
C ILE A 25 8.30 -19.13 -7.30
N GLU A 26 9.45 -19.78 -7.48
CA GLU A 26 10.49 -19.89 -6.45
C GLU A 26 10.98 -18.51 -6.01
N LYS A 27 11.29 -17.63 -6.96
CA LYS A 27 11.64 -16.23 -6.67
C LYS A 27 10.56 -15.53 -5.85
N LEU A 28 9.29 -15.66 -6.23
CA LEU A 28 8.19 -15.03 -5.49
C LEU A 28 8.07 -15.60 -4.06
N THR A 29 8.31 -16.91 -3.88
CA THR A 29 8.28 -17.53 -2.56
C THR A 29 9.47 -17.15 -1.67
N GLU A 30 10.65 -16.82 -2.23
CA GLU A 30 11.78 -16.24 -1.48
C GLU A 30 11.42 -14.88 -0.86
N PHE A 31 10.48 -14.14 -1.47
CA PHE A 31 9.94 -12.89 -0.92
C PHE A 31 8.81 -13.10 0.10
N GLY A 32 8.57 -14.34 0.52
CA GLY A 32 7.62 -14.69 1.59
C GLY A 32 6.17 -14.90 1.12
N LEU A 33 5.93 -15.00 -0.19
CA LEU A 33 4.63 -15.42 -0.72
C LEU A 33 4.46 -16.93 -0.56
N THR A 34 3.23 -17.36 -0.34
CA THR A 34 2.86 -18.77 -0.49
C THR A 34 2.89 -19.17 -1.97
N LYS A 35 3.04 -20.47 -2.26
CA LYS A 35 2.99 -20.97 -3.66
C LYS A 35 1.72 -20.55 -4.39
N LYS A 36 0.58 -20.51 -3.67
CA LYS A 36 -0.70 -20.06 -4.22
C LYS A 36 -0.68 -18.58 -4.61
N GLU A 37 -0.20 -17.70 -3.72
CA GLU A 37 -0.07 -16.27 -4.02
C GLU A 37 0.91 -15.99 -5.15
N ALA A 38 1.99 -16.78 -5.24
CA ALA A 38 2.95 -16.69 -6.34
C ALA A 38 2.31 -17.06 -7.69
N ILE A 39 1.52 -18.15 -7.72
CA ILE A 39 0.76 -18.58 -8.90
C ILE A 39 -0.25 -17.51 -9.32
N GLU A 40 -1.09 -17.02 -8.39
CA GLU A 40 -2.08 -15.96 -8.68
C GLU A 40 -1.41 -14.65 -9.17
N SER A 41 -0.22 -14.32 -8.66
CA SER A 41 0.56 -13.16 -9.11
C SER A 41 1.06 -13.34 -10.55
N ILE A 42 1.45 -14.55 -10.93
CA ILE A 42 1.86 -14.94 -12.28
C ILE A 42 0.65 -14.94 -13.23
N GLU A 43 -0.48 -15.53 -12.83
CA GLU A 43 -1.72 -15.51 -13.63
C GLU A 43 -2.15 -14.09 -13.96
N ARG A 44 -2.14 -13.19 -12.97
CA ARG A 44 -2.44 -11.77 -13.17
C ARG A 44 -1.42 -11.07 -14.07
N LYS A 45 -0.13 -11.43 -13.93
CA LYS A 45 0.95 -10.87 -14.77
C LYS A 45 0.78 -11.23 -16.25
N TYR A 46 0.33 -12.45 -16.53
CA TYR A 46 0.18 -12.94 -17.90
C TYR A 46 -1.28 -12.86 -18.43
N GLY A 47 -2.21 -12.31 -17.64
CA GLY A 47 -3.62 -12.15 -18.06
C GLY A 47 -4.36 -13.48 -18.21
N LEU A 48 -3.99 -14.49 -17.43
CA LEU A 48 -4.50 -15.87 -17.52
C LEU A 48 -5.71 -16.13 -16.61
N THR A 49 -6.15 -15.10 -15.88
CA THR A 49 -7.37 -15.17 -15.09
C THR A 49 -8.56 -15.22 -16.06
N GLU A 50 -9.43 -16.22 -15.93
CA GLU A 50 -10.71 -16.30 -16.64
C GLU A 50 -11.41 -14.94 -16.58
N ALA A 51 -11.40 -14.23 -17.71
CA ALA A 51 -12.16 -13.00 -17.86
C ALA A 51 -13.65 -13.36 -17.81
N SER A 52 -14.22 -13.31 -16.61
CA SER A 52 -15.65 -13.46 -16.35
C SER A 52 -16.16 -12.15 -15.73
N THR A 53 -16.68 -11.27 -16.60
CA THR A 53 -17.88 -10.42 -16.44
C THR A 53 -18.18 -9.94 -15.01
N GLU A 54 -18.17 -8.66 -14.65
CA GLU A 54 -18.99 -7.54 -15.16
C GLU A 54 -18.45 -6.28 -14.45
N TYR A 55 -17.98 -5.27 -15.19
CA TYR A 55 -17.63 -3.98 -14.61
C TYR A 55 -18.93 -3.23 -14.29
N VAL A 56 -19.32 -3.21 -13.02
CA VAL A 56 -20.18 -2.13 -12.51
C VAL A 56 -19.21 -1.02 -12.10
N GLU A 57 -19.17 0.06 -12.89
CA GLU A 57 -18.56 1.30 -12.44
C GLU A 57 -19.38 1.82 -11.26
N ASP A 58 -18.89 1.59 -10.04
CA ASP A 58 -19.37 2.38 -8.91
C ASP A 58 -18.96 3.84 -9.19
N PRO A 59 -19.91 4.79 -9.31
CA PRO A 59 -19.58 6.18 -9.51
C PRO A 59 -18.74 6.67 -8.32
N PRO A 60 -17.78 7.59 -8.55
CA PRO A 60 -16.99 8.17 -7.47
C PRO A 60 -17.94 8.78 -6.43
N PRO A 61 -17.67 8.64 -5.12
CA PRO A 61 -18.53 9.23 -4.12
C PRO A 61 -18.57 10.74 -4.34
N GLU A 62 -19.76 11.26 -4.62
CA GLU A 62 -20.01 12.69 -4.75
C GLU A 62 -19.57 13.38 -3.46
N ASN A 63 -18.71 14.38 -3.65
CA ASN A 63 -18.34 15.37 -2.68
C ASN A 63 -19.59 16.10 -2.17
N SER A 64 -20.17 15.66 -1.06
CA SER A 64 -21.18 16.44 -0.32
C SER A 64 -20.47 17.40 0.62
N LEU A 65 -20.18 18.58 0.07
CA LEU A 65 -19.81 19.77 0.80
C LEU A 65 -21.05 20.26 1.59
N HIS A 66 -21.24 19.86 2.85
CA HIS A 66 -22.25 20.50 3.72
C HIS A 66 -21.75 20.73 5.15
N ASP A 67 -21.82 22.02 5.50
CA ASP A 67 -22.09 22.59 6.82
C ASP A 67 -20.99 22.58 7.88
N LEU A 68 -20.17 23.63 7.78
CA LEU A 68 -19.68 24.39 8.92
C LEU A 68 -20.85 24.71 9.87
N LYS A 69 -20.94 23.97 10.97
CA LYS A 69 -21.57 24.46 12.20
C LYS A 69 -20.48 24.61 13.26
N THR A 70 -20.00 25.85 13.39
CA THR A 70 -19.46 26.36 14.66
C THR A 70 -20.54 26.25 15.74
N PRO A 71 -20.15 25.92 16.98
CA PRO A 71 -20.53 26.77 18.10
C PRO A 71 -19.42 26.81 19.18
N PRO A 72 -19.59 27.60 20.25
CA PRO A 72 -19.27 29.02 20.31
C PRO A 72 -18.12 29.29 21.29
N ASP A 73 -17.63 30.53 21.25
CA ASP A 73 -16.75 31.11 22.25
C ASP A 73 -17.32 30.94 23.67
N THR A 74 -16.50 30.45 24.61
CA THR A 74 -16.58 30.89 26.00
C THR A 74 -15.18 31.02 26.60
N GLU A 75 -14.93 32.24 27.03
CA GLU A 75 -13.69 32.83 27.54
C GLU A 75 -13.32 32.39 28.98
N THR A 76 -12.00 32.45 29.25
CA THR A 76 -11.34 32.91 30.51
C THR A 76 -11.49 32.01 31.75
N THR A 77 -10.44 31.66 32.50
CA THR A 77 -9.62 32.51 33.39
C THR A 77 -8.28 31.85 33.76
N SER A 78 -7.25 32.66 33.99
CA SER A 78 -5.95 32.26 34.55
C SER A 78 -6.00 32.01 36.06
N SER A 79 -5.04 31.24 36.55
CA SER A 79 -4.32 31.49 37.81
C SER A 79 -3.17 30.50 37.94
N ASP A 80 -2.00 31.05 38.24
CA ASP A 80 -0.75 30.42 38.67
C ASP A 80 -1.03 29.38 39.79
N GLU A 81 -0.22 28.34 40.09
CA GLU A 81 1.19 28.37 40.44
C GLU A 81 1.76 26.95 40.70
N ASP A 82 3.08 26.84 40.55
CA ASP A 82 4.03 26.03 41.34
C ASP A 82 4.29 24.52 41.05
N THR A 83 5.42 24.34 40.34
CA THR A 83 6.52 23.35 40.43
C THR A 83 6.33 21.82 40.59
N THR A 84 7.25 21.14 39.90
CA THR A 84 7.73 19.75 40.09
C THR A 84 6.95 18.63 39.39
N HIS A 85 7.32 18.32 38.13
CA HIS A 85 7.99 17.06 37.74
C HIS A 85 8.20 17.06 36.22
N LEU A 86 9.28 17.71 35.77
CA LEU A 86 9.79 17.55 34.40
C LEU A 86 10.53 16.21 34.31
N SER A 87 9.77 15.12 34.24
CA SER A 87 10.21 13.81 33.75
C SER A 87 8.96 12.96 33.57
N ASP A 88 8.82 12.33 32.40
CA ASP A 88 7.83 11.27 32.07
C ASP A 88 6.65 11.62 31.16
N PHE A 89 6.77 12.66 30.33
CA PHE A 89 6.16 12.60 29.00
C PHE A 89 7.14 13.11 27.96
N GLN A 90 8.29 12.43 27.91
CA GLN A 90 9.14 12.46 26.74
C GLN A 90 8.24 12.04 25.58
N LEU A 91 7.85 12.99 24.73
CA LEU A 91 7.28 12.74 23.43
C LEU A 91 8.30 11.92 22.65
N GLN A 92 8.26 10.60 22.83
CA GLN A 92 8.94 9.66 21.95
C GLN A 92 8.14 9.65 20.66
N ILE A 93 8.39 10.68 19.85
CA ILE A 93 8.25 10.61 18.40
C ILE A 93 9.30 9.59 17.95
N ASN A 94 9.06 8.32 18.25
CA ASN A 94 9.72 7.25 17.54
C ASN A 94 9.07 7.26 16.17
N ASN A 95 9.81 7.85 15.22
CA ASN A 95 9.65 7.72 13.79
C ASN A 95 9.82 6.25 13.31
N GLU A 96 9.54 5.28 14.18
CA GLU A 96 9.67 3.86 13.96
C GLU A 96 8.35 3.37 13.39
N TYR A 97 8.37 3.11 12.08
CA TYR A 97 7.37 2.24 11.49
C TYR A 97 7.29 0.93 12.28
N PRO A 98 6.10 0.31 12.37
CA PRO A 98 5.93 -0.91 13.16
C PRO A 98 6.86 -2.02 12.65
N GLU A 99 7.22 -3.00 13.49
CA GLU A 99 8.12 -4.11 13.11
C GLU A 99 7.69 -4.84 11.82
N ASN A 100 6.39 -4.84 11.51
CA ASN A 100 5.81 -5.46 10.33
C ASN A 100 5.71 -4.52 9.10
N TRP A 101 6.33 -3.33 9.12
CA TRP A 101 6.23 -2.34 8.05
C TRP A 101 6.63 -2.87 6.68
N ASP A 102 7.74 -3.60 6.61
CA ASP A 102 8.20 -4.22 5.37
C ASP A 102 7.16 -5.19 4.79
N LYS A 103 6.45 -5.92 5.65
CA LYS A 103 5.37 -6.81 5.23
C LYS A 103 4.19 -6.00 4.70
N LEU A 104 3.76 -4.96 5.41
CA LEU A 104 2.65 -4.10 5.00
C LEU A 104 2.93 -3.39 3.67
N ARG A 105 4.14 -2.82 3.52
CA ARG A 105 4.60 -2.19 2.29
C ARG A 105 4.57 -3.17 1.12
N ARG A 106 5.10 -4.38 1.30
CA ARG A 106 5.05 -5.43 0.26
C ARG A 106 3.62 -5.83 -0.09
N GLN A 107 2.74 -5.95 0.90
CA GLN A 107 1.32 -6.27 0.65
C GLN A 107 0.64 -5.16 -0.16
N ALA A 108 0.95 -3.88 0.11
CA ALA A 108 0.45 -2.77 -0.70
C ALA A 108 0.93 -2.89 -2.17
N TYR A 109 2.21 -3.21 -2.39
CA TYR A 109 2.76 -3.37 -3.74
C TYR A 109 2.08 -4.51 -4.50
N VAL A 110 1.89 -5.67 -3.84
CA VAL A 110 1.19 -6.82 -4.44
C VAL A 110 -0.26 -6.48 -4.77
N ARG A 111 -0.99 -5.83 -3.85
CA ARG A 111 -2.38 -5.37 -4.05
C ARG A 111 -2.47 -4.44 -5.26
N ASP A 112 -1.51 -3.53 -5.39
CA ASP A 112 -1.48 -2.51 -6.43
C ASP A 112 -0.83 -3.01 -7.74
N ASN A 113 -0.62 -4.31 -7.89
CA ASN A 113 0.03 -4.94 -9.05
C ASN A 113 1.44 -4.39 -9.36
N TYR A 114 2.14 -3.85 -8.37
CA TYR A 114 3.41 -3.13 -8.54
C TYR A 114 3.29 -1.95 -9.51
N GLU A 115 2.13 -1.31 -9.57
CA GLU A 115 1.88 -0.11 -10.37
C GLU A 115 1.68 1.09 -9.46
N CYS A 116 2.22 2.24 -9.88
CA CYS A 116 1.93 3.51 -9.25
C CYS A 116 0.43 3.80 -9.33
N LYS A 117 -0.22 3.98 -8.18
CA LYS A 117 -1.66 4.28 -8.12
C LYS A 117 -2.04 5.66 -8.65
N ASN A 118 -1.07 6.54 -8.87
CA ASN A 118 -1.29 7.84 -9.50
C ASN A 118 -1.11 7.80 -11.03
N CYS A 119 0.04 7.31 -11.53
CA CYS A 119 0.38 7.38 -12.95
C CYS A 119 0.35 6.05 -13.71
N GLY A 120 0.13 4.92 -13.05
CA GLY A 120 0.07 3.59 -13.65
C GLY A 120 1.42 2.99 -14.05
N VAL A 121 2.55 3.68 -13.81
CA VAL A 121 3.87 3.12 -14.17
C VAL A 121 4.17 1.87 -13.34
N THR A 122 4.62 0.82 -14.01
CA THR A 122 5.03 -0.43 -13.37
C THR A 122 6.44 -0.33 -12.79
N GLY A 123 6.63 -0.84 -11.57
CA GLY A 123 7.90 -0.81 -10.87
C GLY A 123 8.22 -2.08 -10.07
N GLY A 124 9.22 -1.99 -9.18
CA GLY A 124 9.62 -3.09 -8.29
C GLY A 124 10.03 -4.35 -9.06
N ILE A 125 9.42 -5.50 -8.73
CA ILE A 125 9.75 -6.76 -9.41
C ILE A 125 9.14 -6.89 -10.82
N LYS A 126 8.22 -5.97 -11.19
CA LYS A 126 7.52 -5.99 -12.48
C LYS A 126 7.98 -4.90 -13.45
N GLY A 127 8.87 -3.99 -13.03
CA GLY A 127 9.38 -2.91 -13.87
C GLY A 127 10.55 -2.17 -13.23
N ASP A 128 11.14 -1.22 -13.95
CA ASP A 128 12.41 -0.58 -13.57
C ASP A 128 12.24 0.65 -12.66
N VAL A 129 11.02 0.96 -12.25
CA VAL A 129 10.71 2.14 -11.42
C VAL A 129 10.71 1.77 -9.93
N GLU A 130 11.34 2.61 -9.11
CA GLU A 130 11.28 2.50 -7.66
C GLU A 130 9.87 2.85 -7.15
N LEU A 131 9.34 2.00 -6.27
CA LEU A 131 8.03 2.15 -5.65
C LEU A 131 8.17 2.41 -4.14
N HIS A 132 7.33 3.31 -3.63
CA HIS A 132 7.21 3.68 -2.22
C HIS A 132 5.77 3.45 -1.74
N ALA A 133 5.60 3.05 -0.47
CA ALA A 133 4.28 3.05 0.17
C ALA A 133 4.04 4.42 0.81
N HIS A 134 2.98 5.08 0.38
CA HIS A 134 2.53 6.38 0.85
C HIS A 134 1.32 6.23 1.76
N HIS A 135 1.31 6.93 2.90
CA HIS A 135 0.14 7.02 3.75
C HIS A 135 -0.89 7.99 3.17
N ILE A 136 -2.10 7.50 2.83
CA ILE A 136 -3.19 8.31 2.29
C ILE A 136 -3.63 9.36 3.31
N VAL A 137 -3.84 8.94 4.56
CA VAL A 137 -3.96 9.83 5.72
C VAL A 137 -2.62 9.82 6.46
N PRO A 138 -1.90 10.96 6.57
CA PRO A 138 -0.62 11.04 7.27
C PRO A 138 -0.74 10.61 8.73
N LEU A 139 0.33 10.03 9.29
CA LEU A 139 0.39 9.66 10.72
C LEU A 139 0.19 10.88 11.64
N SER A 140 0.69 12.05 11.24
CA SER A 140 0.48 13.33 11.95
C SER A 140 -0.98 13.77 12.00
N SER A 141 -1.84 13.23 11.12
CA SER A 141 -3.27 13.52 11.05
C SER A 141 -4.11 12.30 11.45
N ASN A 142 -3.66 11.54 12.45
CA ASN A 142 -4.32 10.32 12.94
C ASN A 142 -4.45 9.18 11.90
N GLY A 143 -3.60 9.20 10.87
CA GLY A 143 -3.41 8.06 9.98
C GLY A 143 -2.89 6.82 10.72
N ASN A 144 -3.11 5.65 10.14
CA ASN A 144 -2.65 4.38 10.70
C ASN A 144 -1.76 3.60 9.71
N ASN A 145 -1.04 2.61 10.22
CA ASN A 145 -0.19 1.73 9.41
C ASN A 145 -0.97 0.50 8.88
N THR A 146 -2.19 0.69 8.40
CA THR A 146 -2.97 -0.39 7.77
C THR A 146 -2.80 -0.39 6.27
N ILE A 147 -2.91 -1.56 5.63
CA ILE A 147 -2.82 -1.68 4.18
C ILE A 147 -3.81 -0.76 3.43
N SER A 148 -5.01 -0.56 3.98
CA SER A 148 -6.03 0.33 3.43
C SER A 148 -5.63 1.80 3.44
N ASN A 149 -4.74 2.20 4.34
CA ASN A 149 -4.21 3.56 4.41
C ASN A 149 -2.90 3.72 3.61
N LEU A 150 -2.45 2.68 2.89
CA LEU A 150 -1.25 2.74 2.06
C LEU A 150 -1.61 2.76 0.57
N ALA A 151 -0.87 3.55 -0.20
CA ALA A 151 -0.90 3.58 -1.66
C ALA A 151 0.51 3.36 -2.22
N THR A 152 0.63 2.57 -3.27
CA THR A 152 1.90 2.38 -3.99
C THR A 152 2.12 3.53 -4.96
N LEU A 153 3.21 4.29 -4.80
CA LEU A 153 3.56 5.41 -5.69
C LEU A 153 4.99 5.28 -6.21
N CYS A 154 5.23 5.73 -7.45
CA CYS A 154 6.59 5.93 -7.92
C CYS A 154 7.23 7.13 -7.24
N ARG A 155 8.56 7.20 -7.22
CA ARG A 155 9.32 8.31 -6.63
C ARG A 155 8.81 9.69 -7.07
N THR A 156 8.59 9.90 -8.36
CA THR A 156 8.09 11.19 -8.89
C THR A 156 6.72 11.55 -8.32
N CYS A 157 5.77 10.62 -8.30
CA CYS A 157 4.44 10.89 -7.75
C CYS A 157 4.47 11.05 -6.24
N HIS A 158 5.35 10.32 -5.55
CA HIS A 158 5.53 10.43 -4.11
C HIS A 158 6.06 11.81 -3.72
N SER A 159 7.10 12.29 -4.41
CA SER A 159 7.67 13.62 -4.19
C SER A 159 6.65 14.73 -4.46
N LEU A 160 5.83 14.64 -5.50
CA LEU A 160 4.78 15.65 -5.76
C LEU A 160 3.77 15.82 -4.61
N ILE A 161 3.60 14.81 -3.76
CA ILE A 161 2.75 14.90 -2.56
C ILE A 161 3.51 15.51 -1.38
N HIS A 162 4.81 15.18 -1.27
CA HIS A 162 5.66 15.58 -0.15
C HIS A 162 6.53 16.82 -0.40
N ASP A 163 6.44 17.45 -1.59
CA ASP A 163 7.26 18.60 -2.05
C ASP A 163 7.05 19.91 -1.27
N HIS A 164 6.57 19.80 -0.03
CA HIS A 164 6.71 20.86 0.97
C HIS A 164 7.48 20.49 2.23
N MET A 165 8.11 19.31 2.34
CA MET A 165 9.14 19.05 3.34
C MET A 165 10.09 17.92 2.89
N ASP A 166 11.07 18.23 2.04
CA ASP A 166 12.30 17.47 1.92
C ASP A 166 13.48 18.43 2.25
N GLU A 167 13.91 18.45 3.52
CA GLU A 167 15.23 18.93 3.98
C GLU A 167 15.80 17.96 5.02
#